data_AF-A0A4V2BBN1-F1
#
_entry.id   AF-A0A4V2BBN1-F1
#
_cell.length_a   1.000
_cell.length_b   1.000
_cell.length_c   1.000
_cell.angle_alpha   90.00
_cell.angle_beta   90.00
_cell.angle_gamma   90.00
#
_symmetry.space_group_name_H-M   'P 1'
#
loop_
_entity.id
_entity.type
_entity.pdbx_description
1 polymer ?
#
loop_
_entity_poly.entity_id
_entity_poly.type
_entity_poly.pdbx_seq_one_letter_code
_entity_poly.pdbx_strand_id
1 'polypeptide(L)' 'MIIPGRSHDLGGFSVRRVLPYASHRMVGPFIFFDHMGPAVFAPGQGLDVRPHPHINLATVTYLFSGSIFHRDHL' A
#
# COMPACT_ATOMS: atom_id res chain seq x y z
N MET A 1 22.61 0.68 5.33
CA MET A 1 21.63 -0.26 5.92
C MET A 1 20.60 -0.62 4.85
N ILE A 2 20.18 -1.87 4.74
CA ILE A 2 19.12 -2.32 3.84
C ILE A 2 17.92 -2.75 4.68
N ILE A 3 16.73 -2.23 4.41
CA ILE A 3 15.49 -2.61 5.11
C ILE A 3 14.71 -3.57 4.19
N PRO A 4 14.53 -4.85 4.58
CA PRO A 4 13.70 -5.76 3.81
C PRO A 4 12.22 -5.40 3.96
N GLY A 5 11.45 -5.50 2.87
CA GLY A 5 10.00 -5.37 2.93
C GLY A 5 9.37 -6.56 3.66
N ARG A 6 8.51 -6.29 4.65
CA ARG A 6 7.76 -7.33 5.39
C ARG A 6 6.39 -7.57 4.73
N SER A 7 5.96 -8.82 4.70
CA SER A 7 4.61 -9.14 4.23
C SER A 7 3.56 -8.54 5.18
N HIS A 8 2.55 -7.89 4.63
CA HIS A 8 1.43 -7.34 5.38
C HIS A 8 0.13 -7.60 4.61
N ASP A 9 -0.86 -8.20 5.29
CA ASP A 9 -2.16 -8.51 4.71
C ASP A 9 -3.10 -7.29 4.74
N LEU A 10 -3.75 -7.01 3.61
CA LEU A 10 -4.77 -5.97 3.44
C LEU A 10 -6.20 -6.53 3.39
N GLY A 11 -6.39 -7.81 3.73
CA GLY A 11 -7.68 -8.49 3.68
C GLY A 11 -7.85 -9.32 2.41
N GLY A 12 -6.93 -10.27 2.18
CA GLY A 12 -6.96 -11.16 1.01
C GLY A 12 -5.91 -10.82 -0.06
N PHE A 13 -5.15 -9.74 0.16
CA PHE A 13 -3.99 -9.37 -0.65
C PHE A 13 -2.84 -8.90 0.24
N SER A 14 -1.66 -9.50 0.04
CA SER A 14 -0.46 -9.12 0.81
C SER A 14 0.42 -8.16 0.02
N VAL A 15 0.95 -7.16 0.73
CA VAL A 15 1.91 -6.18 0.23
C VAL A 15 3.25 -6.34 0.95
N ARG A 16 4.31 -5.77 0.36
CA ARG A 16 5.62 -5.67 1.01
C ARG A 16 5.77 -4.28 1.62
N ARG A 17 5.59 -4.17 2.93
CA ARG A 17 5.72 -2.91 3.69
C ARG A 17 7.17 -2.64 4.04
N VAL A 18 7.69 -1.48 3.66
CA VAL A 18 9.06 -1.03 3.98
C VAL A 18 9.06 0.02 5.10
N LEU A 19 8.10 0.96 5.07
CA LEU A 19 7.93 1.97 6.12
C LEU A 19 6.57 1.83 6.80
N PRO A 20 6.47 2.10 8.12
CA PRO A 20 7.57 2.43 9.02
C PRO A 20 8.39 1.20 9.43
N TYR A 21 9.67 1.39 9.71
CA TYR A 21 10.57 0.40 10.31
C TYR A 21 11.13 0.91 11.64
N ALA A 22 11.42 0.01 12.59
CA ALA A 22 11.75 0.39 13.97
C ALA A 22 12.94 1.36 14.07
N SER A 23 13.99 1.12 13.29
CA SER A 23 15.19 1.96 13.27
C SER A 23 15.14 3.11 12.25
N HIS A 24 14.15 3.15 11.35
CA HIS A 24 13.97 4.19 10.33
C HIS A 24 12.47 4.37 10.06
N ARG A 25 11.86 5.36 10.72
CA ARG A 25 10.41 5.57 10.68
C ARG A 25 9.93 6.35 9.45
N MET A 26 10.78 7.18 8.86
CA MET A 26 10.47 8.06 7.74
C MET A 26 11.70 8.29 6.85
N VAL A 27 11.47 8.69 5.61
CA VAL A 27 12.49 9.20 4.68
C VAL A 27 12.00 10.52 4.13
N GLY A 28 12.55 11.65 4.58
CA GLY A 28 11.97 12.97 4.25
C GLY A 28 10.48 12.99 4.62
N PRO A 29 9.56 13.42 3.73
CA PRO A 29 8.12 13.43 4.01
C PRO A 29 7.44 12.04 3.91
N PHE A 30 8.15 10.99 3.49
CA PHE A 30 7.57 9.66 3.31
C PHE A 30 7.55 8.91 4.65
N ILE A 31 6.35 8.73 5.20
CA ILE A 31 6.11 8.06 6.50
C ILE A 31 5.57 6.63 6.37
N PHE A 32 5.21 6.23 5.15
CA PHE A 32 4.59 4.94 4.84
C PHE A 32 4.97 4.52 3.43
N PHE A 33 5.24 3.23 3.22
CA PHE A 33 5.58 2.70 1.90
C PHE A 33 5.25 1.22 1.79
N ASP A 34 4.33 0.90 0.89
CA ASP A 34 3.96 -0.46 0.51
C ASP A 34 4.27 -0.70 -0.96
N HIS A 35 4.94 -1.81 -1.28
CA HIS A 35 5.05 -2.32 -2.63
C HIS A 35 3.98 -3.40 -2.85
N MET A 36 3.03 -3.10 -3.73
CA MET A 36 1.94 -3.98 -4.12
C MET A 36 2.36 -4.86 -5.30
N GLY A 37 2.32 -6.18 -5.12
CA GLY A 37 2.59 -7.14 -6.20
C GLY A 37 4.08 -7.35 -6.54
N PRO A 38 4.38 -7.90 -7.74
CA PRO A 38 3.43 -8.25 -8.80
C PRO A 38 2.42 -9.33 -8.35
N ALA A 39 1.20 -9.26 -8.87
CA ALA A 39 0.13 -10.21 -8.55
C ALA A 39 -0.83 -10.37 -9.74
N VAL A 40 -1.43 -11.56 -9.83
CA VAL A 40 -2.44 -11.89 -10.84
C VAL A 40 -3.72 -12.23 -10.10
N PHE A 41 -4.82 -11.59 -10.49
CA PHE A 41 -6.14 -11.85 -9.95
C PHE A 41 -7.00 -12.56 -11.00
N ALA A 42 -7.79 -13.54 -10.57
CA ALA A 42 -8.84 -14.11 -11.40
C ALA A 42 -9.92 -13.04 -11.70
N PRO A 43 -10.72 -13.20 -12.77
CA PRO A 43 -11.84 -12.30 -13.04
C PRO A 43 -12.77 -12.15 -11.82
N GLY A 44 -13.12 -10.92 -11.47
CA GLY A 44 -13.96 -10.61 -10.30
C GLY A 44 -13.24 -10.66 -8.95
N GLN A 45 -11.93 -10.92 -8.93
CA GLN A 45 -11.08 -10.81 -7.74
C GLN A 45 -10.15 -9.61 -7.88
N GLY A 46 -9.67 -9.09 -6.75
CA GLY A 46 -8.77 -7.94 -6.74
C GLY A 46 -8.52 -7.43 -5.33
N LEU A 47 -7.83 -6.29 -5.27
CA LEU A 47 -7.71 -5.52 -4.04
C LEU A 47 -9.08 -4.92 -3.69
N ASP A 48 -9.59 -5.24 -2.49
CA ASP A 48 -10.81 -4.66 -1.94
C ASP A 48 -10.53 -4.05 -0.55
N VAL A 49 -10.16 -2.77 -0.54
CA VAL A 49 -9.86 -2.04 0.69
C VAL A 49 -11.12 -1.33 1.16
N ARG A 50 -11.60 -1.73 2.34
CA ARG A 50 -12.79 -1.13 2.98
C ARG A 50 -12.63 0.38 3.23
N PRO A 51 -13.74 1.14 3.30
CA PRO A 51 -13.71 2.55 3.66
C PRO A 51 -12.91 2.80 4.94
N HIS A 52 -12.00 3.78 4.90
CA HIS A 52 -11.17 4.16 6.04
C HIS A 52 -10.76 5.64 5.95
N PRO A 53 -10.61 6.34 7.09
CA PRO A 53 -10.21 7.74 7.10
C PRO A 53 -8.68 7.90 7.04
N HIS A 54 -8.25 9.07 6.55
CA HIS A 54 -6.87 9.59 6.68
C HIS A 54 -6.92 11.02 7.23
N ILE A 55 -5.89 11.43 7.96
CA ILE A 55 -5.75 12.79 8.50
C ILE A 55 -4.28 13.23 8.41
N ASN A 56 -4.06 14.51 8.07
CA ASN A 56 -2.73 15.15 8.02
C ASN A 56 -1.70 14.45 7.12
N LEU A 57 -2.15 13.78 6.07
CA LEU A 57 -1.29 13.09 5.11
C LEU A 57 -1.85 13.14 3.69
N ALA A 58 -1.00 12.80 2.73
CA ALA A 58 -1.40 12.52 1.35
C ALA A 58 -0.97 11.10 0.98
N THR A 59 -1.87 10.35 0.35
CA THR A 59 -1.58 9.01 -0.19
C THR A 59 -1.23 9.15 -1.66
N VAL A 60 -0.08 8.58 -2.06
CA VAL A 60 0.33 8.53 -3.46
C VAL A 60 0.35 7.07 -3.90
N THR A 61 -0.49 6.73 -4.86
CA THR A 61 -0.49 5.41 -5.51
C THR A 61 0.13 5.56 -6.90
N TYR A 62 1.27 4.91 -7.11
CA TYR A 62 1.94 4.87 -8.41
C TYR A 62 1.75 3.48 -9.05
N LEU A 63 0.88 3.41 -10.05
CA LEU A 63 0.47 2.14 -10.66
C LEU A 63 1.41 1.74 -11.81
N PHE A 64 2.13 0.64 -11.63
CA PHE A 64 3.02 0.08 -12.65
C PHE A 64 2.28 -0.73 -13.72
N SER A 65 1.23 -1.47 -13.34
CA SER A 65 0.44 -2.33 -14.24
C SER A 65 -0.94 -2.61 -13.64
N GLY A 66 -1.93 -2.88 -14.49
CA GLY A 66 -3.31 -3.19 -14.12
C GLY A 66 -4.20 -1.95 -14.00
N SER A 67 -5.18 -2.00 -13.11
CA SER A 67 -6.12 -0.91 -12.84
C SER A 67 -6.51 -0.88 -11.37
N ILE A 68 -6.72 0.30 -10.82
CA ILE A 68 -7.25 0.50 -9.46
C ILE A 68 -8.38 1.51 -9.54
N PHE A 69 -9.51 1.21 -8.90
CA PHE A 69 -10.59 2.15 -8.70
C PHE A 69 -10.48 2.76 -7.31
N HIS A 70 -10.50 4.08 -7.24
CA HIS A 70 -10.52 4.83 -5.99
C HIS A 70 -11.84 5.57 -5.88
N ARG A 71 -12.46 5.49 -4.70
CA ARG A 71 -13.64 6.26 -4.34
C ARG A 71 -13.48 6.74 -2.91
N ASP A 72 -13.66 8.04 -2.73
CA ASP A 72 -13.71 8.67 -1.42
C ASP A 72 -15.13 9.19 -1.13
N HIS A 73 -15.27 10.07 -0.15
CA HIS A 73 -16.57 10.58 0.32
C HIS A 73 -16.99 11.89 -0.36
N LEU A 74 -16.17 12.44 -1.28
CA LEU A 74 -16.44 13.62 -2.09
C LEU A 74 -16.93 13.22 -3.50
#